data_AF-A0A3D5USW7-F1
#
_entry.id   AF-A0A3D5USW7-F1
#
_cell.length_a   1.000
_cell.length_b   1.000
_cell.length_c   1.000
_cell.angle_alpha   90.00
_cell.angle_beta   90.00
_cell.angle_gamma   90.00
#
_symmetry.space_group_name_H-M   'P 1'
#
loop_
_entity.id
_entity.type
_entity.pdbx_description
1 polymer ?
#
loop_
_entity_poly.entity_id
_entity_poly.type
_entity_poly.pdbx_seq_one_letter_code
_entity_poly.pdbx_strand_id
1 'polypeptide(L)'
;MRNSAAALLLFGGLLLAITLGVPGAPGIFGMSAHAASAATRISWSDIEGWYTDDQAAALSAFKGSCARILRLSPSAPLDTKGGDPVYGRAGDWQPACKAAAKVGSGAANARGFFQHWFVPVRFPAARGLFTGYYEPEMKGSLTRHGVYQTPVLAPPAGFRMVAGGGSFPTRAQIEDGALDTDKLALVWLESPIDAFFLHVQGSGRVRLETGEI
;
A
#
# COMPACT_ATOMS: atom_id res chain seq x y z
N MET A 1 -59.55 -18.05 -29.98
CA MET A 1 -59.56 -17.67 -31.42
C MET A 1 -58.15 -17.15 -31.72
N ARG A 2 -57.22 -18.01 -32.15
CA ARG A 2 -56.95 -18.49 -33.53
C ARG A 2 -56.45 -17.40 -34.49
N ASN A 3 -55.30 -17.73 -35.08
CA ASN A 3 -54.71 -17.29 -36.35
C ASN A 3 -53.86 -16.01 -36.28
N SER A 4 -52.53 -16.04 -36.45
CA SER A 4 -51.65 -16.62 -37.49
C SER A 4 -51.71 -15.89 -38.84
N ALA A 5 -50.60 -15.24 -39.21
CA ALA A 5 -50.17 -14.96 -40.59
C ALA A 5 -48.64 -15.19 -40.61
N ALA A 6 -48.13 -16.31 -41.16
CA ALA A 6 -47.83 -16.55 -42.58
C ALA A 6 -46.83 -15.50 -43.12
N ALA A 7 -45.51 -15.73 -43.01
CA ALA A 7 -44.66 -16.58 -43.86
C ALA A 7 -44.52 -16.05 -45.29
N LEU A 8 -43.33 -15.50 -45.60
CA LEU A 8 -42.78 -15.55 -46.95
C LEU A 8 -41.31 -16.01 -46.85
N LEU A 9 -41.07 -17.20 -47.38
CA LEU A 9 -39.78 -17.83 -47.60
C LEU A 9 -39.15 -17.28 -48.87
N LEU A 10 -37.85 -16.97 -48.84
CA LEU A 10 -36.98 -17.13 -49.99
C LEU A 10 -35.76 -17.96 -49.55
N PHE A 11 -35.62 -19.11 -50.19
CA PHE A 11 -34.47 -20.01 -50.09
C PHE A 11 -33.27 -19.46 -50.83
N GLY A 12 -32.07 -19.76 -50.34
CA GLY A 12 -30.87 -19.85 -51.17
C GLY A 12 -29.59 -19.46 -50.46
N GLY A 13 -28.80 -20.45 -50.03
CA GLY A 13 -27.39 -20.22 -49.68
C GLY A 13 -26.89 -21.00 -48.47
N LEU A 14 -26.70 -22.31 -48.66
CA LEU A 14 -25.87 -23.13 -47.78
C LEU A 14 -24.40 -22.68 -47.94
N LEU A 15 -23.83 -22.05 -46.92
CA LEU A 15 -22.38 -21.96 -46.72
C LEU A 15 -22.08 -22.22 -45.26
N LEU A 16 -21.80 -23.49 -44.98
CA LEU A 16 -21.28 -23.97 -43.72
C LEU A 16 -19.80 -23.57 -43.65
N ALA A 17 -19.46 -22.59 -42.82
CA ALA A 17 -18.11 -22.42 -42.30
C ALA A 17 -18.20 -22.21 -40.78
N ILE A 18 -18.03 -23.31 -40.07
CA ILE A 18 -17.82 -23.34 -38.62
C ILE A 18 -16.40 -22.82 -38.36
N THR A 19 -16.26 -21.76 -37.56
CA THR A 19 -15.23 -21.59 -36.51
C THR A 19 -15.45 -20.28 -35.72
N LEU A 20 -16.04 -20.44 -34.55
CA LEU A 20 -15.73 -19.82 -33.23
C LEU A 20 -15.04 -18.44 -33.17
N GLY A 21 -15.71 -17.49 -32.49
CA GLY A 21 -15.06 -16.38 -31.79
C GLY A 21 -15.73 -15.02 -32.03
N VAL A 22 -16.64 -14.60 -31.15
CA VAL A 22 -17.14 -13.21 -31.11
C VAL A 22 -16.05 -12.33 -30.45
N PRO A 23 -15.46 -11.34 -31.14
CA PRO A 23 -14.57 -10.38 -30.51
C PRO A 23 -15.41 -9.18 -30.06
N GLY A 24 -15.50 -8.92 -28.75
CA GLY A 24 -16.13 -7.66 -28.31
C GLY A 24 -16.65 -7.53 -26.88
N ALA A 25 -16.22 -8.35 -25.91
CA ALA A 25 -16.46 -8.04 -24.50
C ALA A 25 -15.18 -7.44 -23.89
N PRO A 26 -15.20 -6.19 -23.37
CA PRO A 26 -14.04 -5.64 -22.67
C PRO A 26 -13.85 -6.39 -21.36
N GLY A 27 -12.81 -7.22 -21.31
CA GLY A 27 -12.36 -7.90 -20.11
C GLY A 27 -11.95 -6.90 -19.03
N ILE A 28 -12.52 -7.11 -17.85
CA ILE A 28 -12.32 -6.37 -16.62
C ILE A 28 -10.89 -6.65 -16.11
N PHE A 29 -10.11 -5.57 -15.92
CA PHE A 29 -8.82 -5.50 -15.22
C PHE A 29 -7.82 -6.64 -15.49
N GLY A 30 -7.21 -6.63 -16.68
CA GLY A 30 -5.83 -7.09 -16.80
C GLY A 30 -4.92 -6.10 -16.09
N MET A 31 -4.47 -6.39 -14.86
CA MET A 31 -3.21 -5.84 -14.37
C MET A 31 -2.12 -6.35 -15.32
N SER A 32 -1.90 -5.61 -16.40
CA SER A 32 -0.75 -5.83 -17.26
C SER A 32 0.48 -5.74 -16.36
N ALA A 33 1.22 -6.84 -16.28
CA ALA A 33 2.58 -6.83 -15.76
C ALA A 33 3.25 -5.61 -16.38
N HIS A 34 3.66 -4.66 -15.54
CA HIS A 34 4.38 -3.49 -16.00
C HIS A 34 5.62 -4.03 -16.71
N ALA A 35 5.60 -4.06 -18.03
CA ALA A 35 6.82 -4.09 -18.80
C ALA A 35 7.54 -2.82 -18.37
N ALA A 36 8.50 -2.99 -17.46
CA ALA A 36 9.32 -1.92 -16.94
C ALA A 36 10.05 -1.32 -18.14
N SER A 37 9.46 -0.31 -18.76
CA SER A 37 10.21 0.52 -19.68
C SER A 37 11.31 1.16 -18.83
N ALA A 38 12.54 0.85 -19.21
CA ALA A 38 13.70 1.01 -18.36
C ALA A 38 13.81 2.47 -17.88
N ALA A 39 13.96 2.65 -16.57
CA ALA A 39 14.20 3.96 -16.00
C ALA A 39 15.45 4.58 -16.65
N THR A 40 15.38 5.87 -17.01
CA THR A 40 16.46 6.58 -17.68
C THR A 40 17.22 7.43 -16.67
N ARG A 41 18.55 7.40 -16.68
CA ARG A 41 19.35 8.30 -15.82
C ARG A 41 19.12 9.76 -16.25
N ILE A 42 18.96 10.65 -15.29
CA ILE A 42 18.83 12.10 -15.51
C ILE A 42 19.89 12.87 -14.70
N SER A 43 20.00 14.18 -14.93
CA SER A 43 20.77 15.08 -14.07
C SER A 43 19.95 15.51 -12.86
N TRP A 44 20.62 15.87 -11.76
CA TRP A 44 19.97 16.51 -10.60
C TRP A 44 19.30 17.84 -10.96
N SER A 45 19.81 18.54 -11.97
CA SER A 45 19.19 19.76 -12.51
C SER A 45 17.86 19.52 -13.23
N ASP A 46 17.58 18.27 -13.61
CA ASP A 46 16.35 17.91 -14.32
C ASP A 46 15.20 17.59 -13.34
N ILE A 47 15.46 17.63 -12.03
CA ILE A 47 14.47 17.46 -10.97
C ILE A 47 14.00 18.86 -10.54
N GLU A 48 12.76 19.17 -10.85
CA GLU A 48 12.11 20.41 -10.41
C GLU A 48 12.16 20.53 -8.88
N GLY A 49 12.53 21.71 -8.38
CA GLY A 49 12.63 21.98 -6.94
C GLY A 49 13.86 21.42 -6.24
N TRP A 50 14.73 20.63 -6.90
CA TRP A 50 15.85 19.94 -6.25
C TRP A 50 16.75 20.85 -5.40
N TYR A 51 17.07 22.05 -5.89
CA TYR A 51 17.98 22.98 -5.20
C TYR A 51 17.30 23.83 -4.13
N THR A 52 15.96 23.91 -4.12
CA THR A 52 15.17 24.74 -3.20
C THR A 52 14.46 23.94 -2.11
N ASP A 53 14.31 22.64 -2.30
CA ASP A 53 13.64 21.75 -1.35
C ASP A 53 14.51 21.41 -0.12
N ASP A 54 13.85 21.00 0.98
CA ASP A 54 14.47 20.68 2.26
C ASP A 54 15.03 19.26 2.28
N GLN A 55 16.23 19.13 1.72
CA GLN A 55 16.94 17.85 1.72
C GLN A 55 17.35 17.39 3.12
N ALA A 56 17.36 18.26 4.13
CA ALA A 56 17.63 17.84 5.49
C ALA A 56 16.47 17.00 6.06
N ALA A 57 15.22 17.38 5.77
CA ALA A 57 14.05 16.57 6.10
C ALA A 57 14.08 15.20 5.39
N ALA A 58 14.42 15.18 4.09
CA ALA A 58 14.57 13.94 3.33
C ALA A 58 15.66 13.02 3.90
N LEU A 59 16.81 13.58 4.29
CA LEU A 59 17.90 12.82 4.92
C LEU A 59 17.49 12.29 6.30
N SER A 60 16.70 13.03 7.07
CA SER A 60 16.15 12.56 8.34
C SER A 60 15.27 11.31 8.15
N ALA A 61 14.36 11.35 7.17
CA ALA A 61 13.54 10.19 6.81
C ALA A 61 14.40 9.00 6.33
N PHE A 62 15.40 9.27 5.48
CA PHE A 62 16.34 8.24 5.01
C PHE A 62 17.10 7.57 6.16
N LYS A 63 17.57 8.34 7.16
CA LYS A 63 18.21 7.81 8.38
C LYS A 63 17.27 6.89 9.16
N GLY A 64 15.97 7.20 9.21
CA GLY A 64 14.93 6.33 9.79
C GLY A 64 14.89 4.95 9.12
N SER A 65 14.86 4.91 7.78
CA SER A 65 14.94 3.66 7.02
C SER A 65 16.26 2.91 7.26
N CYS A 66 17.38 3.64 7.35
CA CYS A 66 18.70 3.06 7.60
C CYS A 66 18.79 2.33 8.95
N ALA A 67 18.07 2.78 9.98
CA ALA A 67 18.03 2.10 11.27
C ALA A 67 17.56 0.63 11.15
N ARG A 68 16.68 0.33 10.18
CA ARG A 68 16.23 -1.02 9.86
C ARG A 68 17.21 -1.76 8.94
N ILE A 69 17.66 -1.11 7.86
CA ILE A 69 18.51 -1.71 6.83
C ILE A 69 19.86 -2.18 7.40
N LEU A 70 20.44 -1.39 8.30
CA LEU A 70 21.73 -1.73 8.94
C LEU A 70 21.66 -2.98 9.83
N ARG A 71 20.45 -3.40 10.25
CA ARG A 71 20.23 -4.61 11.06
C ARG A 71 20.01 -5.88 10.21
N LEU A 72 19.88 -5.74 8.89
CA LEU A 72 19.69 -6.87 7.98
C LEU A 72 21.02 -7.51 7.60
N SER A 73 21.01 -8.81 7.27
CA SER A 73 22.15 -9.42 6.60
C SER A 73 22.36 -8.77 5.23
N PRO A 74 23.61 -8.63 4.73
CA PRO A 74 23.86 -7.99 3.43
C PRO A 74 23.11 -8.64 2.26
N SER A 75 22.81 -9.94 2.34
CA SER A 75 22.11 -10.68 1.30
C SER A 75 20.58 -10.57 1.37
N ALA A 76 20.02 -10.01 2.44
CA ALA A 76 18.57 -9.90 2.62
C ALA A 76 17.94 -9.01 1.53
N PRO A 77 16.84 -9.44 0.88
CA PRO A 77 16.13 -8.61 -0.10
C PRO A 77 15.47 -7.41 0.59
N LEU A 78 15.43 -6.26 -0.09
CA LEU A 78 14.67 -5.10 0.42
C LEU A 78 13.16 -5.21 0.14
N ASP A 79 12.77 -5.78 -0.99
CA ASP A 79 11.36 -6.13 -1.21
C ASP A 79 11.07 -7.52 -0.63
N THR A 80 10.55 -7.53 0.59
CA THR A 80 10.16 -8.76 1.29
C THR A 80 8.74 -9.23 0.94
N LYS A 81 7.96 -8.44 0.18
CA LYS A 81 6.56 -8.76 -0.16
C LYS A 81 6.43 -9.27 -1.59
N GLY A 82 6.94 -8.51 -2.56
CA GLY A 82 6.88 -8.83 -3.98
C GLY A 82 8.11 -9.61 -4.49
N GLY A 83 9.23 -9.55 -3.76
CA GLY A 83 10.50 -10.15 -4.19
C GLY A 83 11.11 -9.47 -5.42
N ASP A 84 10.70 -8.24 -5.75
CA ASP A 84 11.18 -7.53 -6.93
C ASP A 84 12.68 -7.18 -6.77
N PRO A 85 13.55 -7.70 -7.67
CA PRO A 85 14.98 -7.44 -7.59
C PRO A 85 15.36 -5.98 -7.84
N VAL A 86 14.47 -5.14 -8.38
CA VAL A 86 14.76 -3.72 -8.69
C VAL A 86 15.16 -2.92 -7.44
N TYR A 87 14.71 -3.32 -6.25
CA TYR A 87 15.02 -2.66 -4.98
C TYR A 87 16.36 -3.12 -4.36
N GLY A 88 16.98 -4.16 -4.93
CA GLY A 88 18.26 -4.69 -4.47
C GLY A 88 18.21 -5.40 -3.11
N ARG A 89 19.39 -5.56 -2.51
CA ARG A 89 19.62 -6.21 -1.21
C ARG A 89 20.11 -5.20 -0.19
N ALA A 90 19.97 -5.51 1.10
CA ALA A 90 20.41 -4.62 2.17
C ALA A 90 21.89 -4.21 2.02
N GLY A 91 22.77 -5.11 1.57
CA GLY A 91 24.18 -4.83 1.34
C GLY A 91 24.46 -3.70 0.33
N ASP A 92 23.58 -3.50 -0.65
CA ASP A 92 23.69 -2.43 -1.65
C ASP A 92 23.47 -1.04 -1.02
N TRP A 93 22.65 -0.99 0.04
CA TRP A 93 22.23 0.24 0.72
C TRP A 93 23.06 0.56 1.96
N GLN A 94 23.65 -0.45 2.60
CA GLN A 94 24.40 -0.31 3.84
C GLN A 94 25.56 0.71 3.76
N PRO A 95 26.35 0.81 2.67
CA PRO A 95 27.38 1.85 2.54
C PRO A 95 26.80 3.27 2.61
N ALA A 96 25.75 3.56 1.84
CA ALA A 96 25.08 4.86 1.86
C ALA A 96 24.48 5.15 3.24
N CYS A 97 23.87 4.15 3.89
CA CYS A 97 23.36 4.30 5.26
C CYS A 97 24.45 4.63 6.29
N LYS A 98 25.61 3.98 6.22
CA LYS A 98 26.77 4.27 7.09
C LYS A 98 27.31 5.68 6.85
N ALA A 99 27.28 6.15 5.61
CA ALA A 99 27.69 7.52 5.28
C ALA A 99 26.67 8.55 5.75
N ALA A 100 25.36 8.29 5.57
CA ALA A 100 24.28 9.17 6.01
C ALA A 100 24.39 9.53 7.49
N ALA A 101 24.73 8.56 8.34
CA ALA A 101 24.92 8.76 9.78
C ALA A 101 25.97 9.85 10.14
N LYS A 102 26.93 10.10 9.25
CA LYS A 102 28.02 11.07 9.44
C LYS A 102 27.72 12.44 8.84
N VAL A 103 26.62 12.60 8.11
CA VAL A 103 26.27 13.85 7.44
C VAL A 103 25.78 14.85 8.50
N GLY A 104 26.42 16.02 8.52
CA GLY A 104 26.05 17.16 9.36
C GLY A 104 24.68 17.74 9.01
N SER A 105 24.19 18.65 9.85
CA SER A 105 22.89 19.31 9.63
C SER A 105 22.90 20.24 8.41
N GLY A 106 21.70 20.59 7.93
CA GLY A 106 21.50 21.59 6.88
C GLY A 106 21.31 20.99 5.48
N ALA A 107 20.48 21.67 4.68
CA ALA A 107 20.08 21.20 3.35
C ALA A 107 21.25 21.03 2.37
N ALA A 108 22.30 21.85 2.45
CA ALA A 108 23.47 21.73 1.58
C ALA A 108 24.25 20.41 1.80
N ASN A 109 24.49 20.04 3.06
CA ASN A 109 25.15 18.78 3.41
C ASN A 109 24.32 17.56 2.98
N ALA A 110 23.01 17.61 3.22
CA ALA A 110 22.10 16.56 2.80
C ALA A 110 22.01 16.43 1.27
N ARG A 111 21.96 17.56 0.54
CA ARG A 111 21.99 17.57 -0.93
C ARG A 111 23.27 16.95 -1.47
N GLY A 112 24.43 17.31 -0.89
CA GLY A 112 25.72 16.71 -1.24
C GLY A 112 25.77 15.20 -0.99
N PHE A 113 25.15 14.73 0.10
CA PHE A 113 25.00 13.30 0.37
C PHE A 113 24.21 12.60 -0.74
N PHE A 114 23.01 13.09 -1.08
CA PHE A 114 22.20 12.46 -2.12
C PHE A 114 22.88 12.50 -3.49
N GLN A 115 23.52 13.62 -3.84
CA GLN A 115 24.25 13.77 -5.11
C GLN A 115 25.46 12.85 -5.25
N HIS A 116 26.09 12.47 -4.13
CA HIS A 116 27.23 11.56 -4.12
C HIS A 116 26.82 10.08 -4.13
N TRP A 117 25.81 9.71 -3.34
CA TRP A 117 25.45 8.31 -3.10
C TRP A 117 24.38 7.76 -4.05
N PHE A 118 23.64 8.63 -4.74
CA PHE A 118 22.52 8.24 -5.58
C PHE A 118 22.62 8.81 -6.98
N VAL A 119 21.91 8.16 -7.89
CA VAL A 119 21.76 8.57 -9.27
C VAL A 119 20.27 8.74 -9.53
N PRO A 120 19.79 9.93 -9.93
CA PRO A 120 18.38 10.13 -10.21
C PRO A 120 18.02 9.44 -11.53
N VAL A 121 16.85 8.80 -11.54
CA VAL A 121 16.28 8.14 -12.71
C VAL A 121 14.86 8.61 -12.95
N ARG A 122 14.47 8.73 -14.23
CA ARG A 122 13.12 9.05 -14.67
C ARG A 122 12.45 7.80 -15.22
N PHE A 123 11.28 7.49 -14.68
CA PHE A 123 10.41 6.47 -15.23
C PHE A 123 9.59 7.05 -16.40
N PRO A 124 9.31 6.25 -17.44
CA PRO A 124 8.70 6.71 -18.70
C PRO A 124 7.18 6.95 -18.65
N ALA A 125 6.58 7.01 -17.45
CA ALA A 125 5.14 7.28 -17.33
C ALA A 125 4.84 8.75 -17.63
N ALA A 126 3.90 9.01 -18.57
CA ALA A 126 3.56 10.36 -19.01
C ALA A 126 3.02 11.24 -17.88
N ARG A 127 2.28 10.66 -16.92
CA ARG A 127 1.81 11.27 -15.67
C ARG A 127 1.54 10.16 -14.63
N GLY A 128 2.03 10.35 -13.41
CA GLY A 128 1.67 9.51 -12.25
C GLY A 128 0.55 10.15 -11.42
N LEU A 129 -0.34 9.35 -10.84
CA LEU A 129 -1.32 9.81 -9.86
C LEU A 129 -0.69 9.80 -8.47
N PHE A 130 -0.67 10.95 -7.80
CA PHE A 130 -0.30 11.07 -6.39
C PHE A 130 -1.55 11.10 -5.53
N THR A 131 -1.62 10.23 -4.54
CA THR A 131 -2.66 10.20 -3.50
C THR A 131 -2.05 10.41 -2.13
N GLY A 132 -2.85 10.84 -1.16
CA GLY A 132 -2.42 11.00 0.24
C GLY A 132 -2.99 9.92 1.15
N TYR A 133 -2.22 9.56 2.17
CA TYR A 133 -2.70 8.81 3.34
C TYR A 133 -2.26 9.56 4.60
N TYR A 134 -2.86 9.25 5.74
CA TYR A 134 -2.51 9.87 7.01
C TYR A 134 -2.70 8.90 8.17
N GLU A 135 -2.17 9.26 9.33
CA GLU A 135 -2.39 8.54 10.57
C GLU A 135 -3.46 9.28 11.40
N PRO A 136 -4.71 8.79 11.48
CA PRO A 136 -5.76 9.42 12.27
C PRO A 136 -5.43 9.39 13.77
N GLU A 137 -5.83 10.44 14.48
CA GLU A 137 -5.84 10.47 15.93
C GLU A 137 -7.29 10.41 16.42
N MET A 138 -7.62 9.42 17.25
CA MET A 138 -8.94 9.25 17.85
C MET A 138 -8.85 9.32 19.38
N LYS A 139 -9.98 9.54 20.05
CA LYS A 139 -10.07 9.38 21.51
C LYS A 139 -10.40 7.95 21.88
N GLY A 140 -9.85 7.47 22.99
CA GLY A 140 -10.14 6.14 23.49
C GLY A 140 -9.86 5.93 24.97
N SER A 141 -10.19 4.73 25.43
CA SER A 141 -9.94 4.24 26.79
C SER A 141 -9.43 2.81 26.77
N LEU A 142 -8.55 2.46 27.71
CA LEU A 142 -8.09 1.08 27.88
C LEU A 142 -9.17 0.14 28.44
N THR A 143 -10.24 0.69 29.00
CA THR A 143 -11.39 -0.07 29.53
C THR A 143 -12.70 0.41 28.94
N ARG A 144 -13.63 -0.52 28.73
CA ARG A 144 -14.96 -0.22 28.21
C ARG A 144 -15.80 0.52 29.25
N HIS A 145 -16.23 1.74 28.96
CA HIS A 145 -17.14 2.50 29.81
C HIS A 145 -17.68 3.73 29.07
N GLY A 146 -18.76 4.34 29.57
CA GLY A 146 -19.27 5.62 29.05
C GLY A 146 -19.49 5.60 27.53
N VAL A 147 -18.84 6.52 26.82
CA VAL A 147 -18.85 6.60 25.35
C VAL A 147 -17.90 5.60 24.66
N TYR A 148 -16.90 5.07 25.38
CA TYR A 148 -15.90 4.14 24.87
C TYR A 148 -16.48 2.73 24.77
N GLN A 149 -17.23 2.49 23.70
CA GLN A 149 -18.00 1.26 23.48
C GLN A 149 -17.51 0.45 22.27
N THR A 150 -16.61 1.00 21.44
CA THR A 150 -16.17 0.39 20.19
C THR A 150 -14.76 -0.20 20.31
N PRO A 151 -14.56 -1.52 20.27
CA PRO A 151 -13.24 -2.09 20.48
C PRO A 151 -12.39 -2.05 19.21
N VAL A 152 -11.10 -1.75 19.37
CA VAL A 152 -10.05 -2.08 18.39
C VAL A 152 -9.40 -3.37 18.84
N LEU A 153 -9.46 -4.41 18.01
CA LEU A 153 -9.10 -5.77 18.42
C LEU A 153 -7.63 -6.09 18.12
N ALA A 154 -7.00 -6.81 19.05
CA ALA A 154 -5.78 -7.55 18.78
C ALA A 154 -6.09 -8.71 17.82
N PRO A 155 -5.09 -9.17 17.04
CA PRO A 155 -5.21 -10.45 16.34
C PRO A 155 -5.53 -11.58 17.34
N PRO A 156 -6.55 -12.42 17.09
CA PRO A 156 -6.86 -13.55 17.96
C PRO A 156 -5.69 -14.53 18.09
N ALA A 157 -5.69 -15.33 19.16
CA ALA A 157 -4.68 -16.37 19.35
C ALA A 157 -4.65 -17.33 18.14
N GLY A 158 -3.44 -17.60 17.63
CA GLY A 158 -3.27 -18.45 16.45
C GLY A 158 -3.60 -17.78 15.11
N PHE A 159 -3.93 -16.47 15.10
CA PHE A 159 -4.06 -15.72 13.85
C PHE A 159 -2.75 -15.77 13.05
N ARG A 160 -2.83 -16.23 11.81
CA ARG A 160 -1.69 -16.28 10.89
C ARG A 160 -2.13 -15.75 9.54
N MET A 161 -1.38 -14.78 9.03
CA MET A 161 -1.47 -14.44 7.62
C MET A 161 -0.91 -15.61 6.81
N VAL A 162 -1.73 -16.15 5.91
CA VAL A 162 -1.36 -17.22 4.99
C VAL A 162 -1.46 -16.71 3.55
N ALA A 163 -0.53 -17.15 2.70
CA ALA A 163 -0.56 -16.80 1.29
C ALA A 163 -1.88 -17.31 0.66
N GLY A 164 -2.59 -16.45 -0.06
CA GLY A 164 -3.92 -16.76 -0.62
C GLY A 164 -5.09 -16.54 0.34
N GLY A 165 -4.85 -16.10 1.57
CA GLY A 165 -5.89 -15.83 2.57
C GLY A 165 -6.25 -17.06 3.41
N GLY A 166 -6.63 -16.83 4.66
CA GLY A 166 -7.13 -17.86 5.58
C GLY A 166 -8.63 -17.72 5.80
N SER A 167 -9.26 -18.76 6.37
CA SER A 167 -10.67 -18.67 6.80
C SER A 167 -10.75 -18.00 8.17
N PHE A 168 -11.21 -16.75 8.21
CA PHE A 168 -11.48 -16.00 9.43
C PHE A 168 -12.89 -15.39 9.38
N PRO A 169 -13.53 -15.13 10.53
CA PRO A 169 -14.82 -14.46 10.56
C PRO A 169 -14.79 -13.13 9.80
N THR A 170 -15.85 -12.88 9.02
CA THR A 170 -16.04 -11.60 8.34
C THR A 170 -16.31 -10.49 9.35
N ARG A 171 -16.21 -9.22 8.91
CA ARG A 171 -16.60 -8.07 9.74
C ARG A 171 -17.98 -8.26 10.38
N ALA A 172 -18.99 -8.62 9.58
CA ALA A 172 -20.35 -8.82 10.07
C ALA A 172 -20.42 -9.94 11.12
N GLN A 173 -19.73 -11.07 10.88
CA GLN A 173 -19.68 -12.16 11.85
C GLN A 173 -19.02 -11.74 13.17
N ILE A 174 -17.96 -10.92 13.12
CA ILE A 174 -17.30 -10.39 14.32
C ILE A 174 -18.24 -9.45 15.09
N GLU A 175 -18.94 -8.56 14.38
CA GLU A 175 -19.94 -7.64 14.95
C GLU A 175 -21.13 -8.42 15.55
N ASP A 176 -21.48 -9.58 14.99
CA ASP A 176 -22.49 -10.52 15.50
C ASP A 176 -21.96 -11.44 16.63
N GLY A 177 -20.73 -11.25 17.10
CA GLY A 177 -20.18 -11.95 18.27
C GLY A 177 -19.39 -13.23 17.97
N ALA A 178 -18.89 -13.43 16.75
CA ALA A 178 -18.02 -14.56 16.42
C ALA A 178 -16.68 -14.56 17.19
N LEU A 179 -16.31 -13.43 17.80
CA LEU A 179 -15.12 -13.28 18.63
C LEU A 179 -15.50 -12.69 19.99
N ASP A 180 -14.75 -13.06 21.03
CA ASP A 180 -14.81 -12.42 22.34
C ASP A 180 -14.07 -11.07 22.26
N THR A 181 -14.82 -10.02 21.89
CA THR A 181 -14.24 -8.68 21.65
C THR A 181 -13.70 -8.05 22.93
N ASP A 182 -14.28 -8.37 24.08
CA ASP A 182 -13.84 -7.83 25.37
C ASP A 182 -12.44 -8.33 25.74
N LYS A 183 -12.17 -9.61 25.49
CA LYS A 183 -10.83 -10.18 25.72
C LYS A 183 -9.78 -9.75 24.71
N LEU A 184 -10.22 -9.35 23.51
CA LEU A 184 -9.32 -8.97 22.41
C LEU A 184 -9.12 -7.46 22.28
N ALA A 185 -9.92 -6.64 22.96
CA ALA A 185 -9.83 -5.19 22.86
C ALA A 185 -8.46 -4.69 23.34
N LEU A 186 -7.71 -4.06 22.43
CA LEU A 186 -6.52 -3.28 22.74
C LEU A 186 -6.90 -1.93 23.37
N VAL A 187 -7.99 -1.34 22.86
CA VAL A 187 -8.52 -0.05 23.28
C VAL A 187 -9.96 0.08 22.82
N TRP A 188 -10.71 0.95 23.49
CA TRP A 188 -12.12 1.25 23.22
C TRP A 188 -12.25 2.68 22.71
N LEU A 189 -12.78 2.86 21.51
CA LEU A 189 -13.03 4.15 20.86
C LEU A 189 -14.47 4.61 21.08
N GLU A 190 -14.67 5.92 20.94
CA GLU A 190 -15.99 6.58 21.05
C GLU A 190 -16.90 6.27 19.86
N SER A 191 -16.32 6.03 18.68
CA SER A 191 -17.04 5.99 17.40
C SER A 191 -16.74 4.71 16.60
N PRO A 192 -17.77 3.94 16.20
CA PRO A 192 -17.60 2.82 15.27
C PRO A 192 -17.16 3.27 13.88
N ILE A 193 -17.47 4.51 13.50
CA ILE A 193 -17.03 5.08 12.22
C ILE A 193 -15.54 5.38 12.26
N ASP A 194 -15.01 5.88 13.38
CA ASP A 194 -13.58 6.15 13.52
C ASP A 194 -12.79 4.85 13.53
N ALA A 195 -13.30 3.82 14.22
CA ALA A 195 -12.74 2.47 14.14
C ALA A 195 -12.76 1.94 12.70
N PHE A 196 -13.82 2.19 11.94
CA PHE A 196 -13.88 1.80 10.53
C PHE A 196 -12.80 2.51 9.69
N PHE A 197 -12.66 3.83 9.82
CA PHE A 197 -11.62 4.58 9.10
C PHE A 197 -10.20 4.21 9.53
N LEU A 198 -9.99 3.91 10.80
CA LEU A 198 -8.74 3.36 11.31
C LEU A 198 -8.37 2.07 10.56
N HIS A 199 -9.33 1.15 10.38
CA HIS A 199 -9.11 -0.07 9.60
C HIS A 199 -8.81 0.20 8.12
N VAL A 200 -9.43 1.23 7.52
CA VAL A 200 -9.18 1.62 6.13
C VAL A 200 -7.78 2.22 5.96
N GLN A 201 -7.32 3.08 6.87
CA GLN A 201 -5.97 3.66 6.82
C GLN A 201 -4.89 2.63 7.20
N GLY A 202 -5.21 1.68 8.08
CA GLY A 202 -4.33 0.60 8.51
C GLY A 202 -3.44 0.92 9.72
N SER A 203 -3.42 2.17 10.18
CA SER A 203 -2.74 2.61 11.41
C SER A 203 -3.41 3.86 11.97
N GLY A 204 -3.15 4.19 13.24
CA GLY A 204 -3.68 5.37 13.92
C GLY A 204 -3.13 5.52 15.33
N ARG A 205 -3.32 6.70 15.92
CA ARG A 205 -2.95 7.06 17.29
C ARG A 205 -4.21 7.21 18.13
N VAL A 206 -4.16 6.77 19.38
CA VAL A 206 -5.32 6.84 20.28
C VAL A 206 -4.95 7.69 21.48
N ARG A 207 -5.59 8.84 21.61
CA ARG A 207 -5.44 9.71 22.78
C ARG A 207 -6.33 9.22 23.90
N LEU A 208 -5.71 8.78 24.99
CA LEU A 208 -6.38 8.38 26.22
C LEU A 208 -6.94 9.59 26.96
N GLU A 209 -7.90 9.36 27.86
CA GLU A 209 -8.44 10.40 28.75
C GLU A 209 -7.37 11.06 29.63
N THR A 210 -6.29 10.32 29.93
CA THR A 210 -5.10 10.83 30.65
C THR A 210 -4.29 11.83 29.83
N GLY A 211 -4.53 11.92 28.51
CA GLY A 211 -3.76 12.70 27.56
C GLY A 211 -2.60 11.94 26.89
N GLU A 212 -2.31 10.73 27.35
CA GLU A 212 -1.33 9.81 26.76
C GLU A 212 -1.75 9.35 25.35
N ILE A 213 -0.77 8.90 24.56
CA ILE A 213 -0.95 8.37 23.20
C ILE A 213 -0.41 6.94 23.14
#